data_AF-A0A920MU82-F1
#
_entry.id   AF-A0A920MU82-F1
#
_cell.length_a   1.000
_cell.length_b   1.000
_cell.length_c   1.000
_cell.angle_alpha   90.00
_cell.angle_beta   90.00
_cell.angle_gamma   90.00
#
_symmetry.space_group_name_H-M   'P 1'
#
loop_
_entity.id
_entity.type
_entity.pdbx_description
1 polymer ?
#
loop_
_entity_poly.entity_id
_entity_poly.type
_entity_poly.pdbx_seq_one_letter_code
_entity_poly.pdbx_strand_id
1 'polypeptide(L)'
;MTAHEFEIMVQRHLDGLTDENTLHRLQSNQSRWVETLFRFLEQTDKSITRVRRQHRGIERRTVLDDLNSEADRIDKVLTDILGPAPSQEVIATDIEEDASKAQIQLAWRDGRLIAWLGAHKSQTFGHETILDSLGRIGANSIEWSASDDLQLPNEQSAPCVSAPISSTLGWLVSLGSDRPDSVGATSIWMGLAAGLAVKLVVEGKIYPALHEVGGTHNSDSGDALFHVRWSPALIDLDAHAALVASTPSAVMLACDETDRHRFVGKVLSDLLIQLFAWQRVKSNFLMLLLILNKGEDFGEMVVAGLDGMAFRGNSDYGSDISRRLNQWAVPVTGIEKLRLLVRLSPPDDSGLG
;
A
#
# COMPACT_ATOMS: atom_id res chain seq x y z
N MET A 1 -46.06 -4.96 19.99
CA MET A 1 -45.39 -4.17 18.95
C MET A 1 -44.21 -4.96 18.43
N THR A 2 -44.25 -5.33 17.16
CA THR A 2 -43.20 -6.15 16.53
C THR A 2 -41.93 -5.32 16.30
N ALA A 3 -40.79 -5.98 16.05
CA ALA A 3 -39.55 -5.27 15.73
C ALA A 3 -39.67 -4.42 14.45
N HIS A 4 -40.38 -4.95 13.46
CA HIS A 4 -40.59 -4.27 12.18
C HIS A 4 -41.53 -3.05 12.28
N GLU A 5 -42.61 -3.14 13.08
CA GLU A 5 -43.48 -1.99 13.35
C GLU A 5 -42.72 -0.85 14.04
N PHE A 6 -41.76 -1.20 14.91
CA PHE A 6 -40.93 -0.20 15.59
C PHE A 6 -39.94 0.48 14.65
N GLU A 7 -39.29 -0.28 13.76
CA GLU A 7 -38.41 0.26 12.71
C GLU A 7 -39.12 1.25 11.80
N ILE A 8 -40.35 0.94 11.39
CA ILE A 8 -41.16 1.84 10.55
C ILE A 8 -41.46 3.16 11.27
N MET A 9 -41.71 3.12 12.58
CA MET A 9 -41.91 4.35 13.36
C MET A 9 -40.63 5.16 13.49
N VAL A 10 -39.46 4.52 13.62
CA VAL A 10 -38.16 5.20 13.63
C VAL A 10 -37.86 5.83 12.28
N GLN A 11 -38.11 5.14 11.16
CA GLN A 11 -37.91 5.69 9.81
C GLN A 11 -38.82 6.90 9.56
N ARG A 12 -40.10 6.80 9.91
CA ARG A 12 -41.05 7.94 9.82
C ARG A 12 -40.61 9.14 10.63
N HIS A 13 -39.84 8.91 11.70
CA HIS A 13 -39.23 9.98 12.47
C HIS A 13 -38.06 10.65 11.76
N LEU A 14 -37.18 9.87 11.16
CA LEU A 14 -36.11 10.39 10.31
C LEU A 14 -36.64 11.18 9.11
N ASP A 15 -37.76 10.74 8.54
CA ASP A 15 -38.42 11.40 7.40
C ASP A 15 -39.20 12.68 7.80
N GLY A 16 -39.30 13.00 9.10
CA GLY A 16 -40.06 14.16 9.59
C GLY A 16 -41.58 13.99 9.53
N LEU A 17 -42.09 12.76 9.38
CA LEU A 17 -43.51 12.40 9.20
C LEU A 17 -44.14 11.86 10.51
N THR A 18 -43.74 12.38 11.67
CA THR A 18 -44.13 11.82 12.98
C THR A 18 -45.31 12.53 13.62
N ASP A 19 -46.27 11.75 14.11
CA ASP A 19 -47.34 12.23 15.00
C ASP A 19 -46.87 12.26 16.47
N GLU A 20 -47.40 13.19 17.29
CA GLU A 20 -47.02 13.35 18.71
C GLU A 20 -47.14 12.04 19.53
N ASN A 21 -48.13 11.20 19.23
CA ASN A 21 -48.32 9.89 19.87
C ASN A 21 -47.18 8.91 19.52
N THR A 22 -46.64 8.97 18.30
CA THR A 22 -45.52 8.14 17.87
C THR A 22 -44.22 8.60 18.54
N LEU A 23 -44.01 9.91 18.65
CA LEU A 23 -42.85 10.48 19.34
C LEU A 23 -42.85 10.11 20.83
N HIS A 24 -43.99 10.19 21.51
CA HIS A 24 -44.12 9.75 22.90
C HIS A 24 -43.78 8.26 23.09
N ARG A 25 -44.14 7.40 22.14
CA ARG A 25 -43.82 5.96 22.17
C ARG A 25 -42.32 5.69 21.96
N LEU A 26 -41.66 6.48 21.10
CA LEU A 26 -40.21 6.42 20.90
C LEU A 26 -39.45 6.87 22.15
N GLN A 27 -39.84 8.00 22.75
CA GLN A 27 -39.26 8.50 23.99
C GLN A 27 -39.42 7.52 25.16
N SER A 28 -40.59 6.87 25.26
CA SER A 28 -40.85 5.86 26.29
C SER A 28 -39.98 4.59 26.13
N ASN A 29 -39.38 4.37 24.96
CA ASN A 29 -38.53 3.22 24.63
C ASN A 29 -37.14 3.66 24.12
N GLN A 30 -36.54 4.66 24.76
CA GLN A 30 -35.32 5.32 24.30
C GLN A 30 -34.17 4.36 23.97
N SER A 31 -33.87 3.35 24.80
CA SER A 31 -32.77 2.40 24.55
C SER A 31 -32.96 1.62 23.24
N ARG A 32 -34.18 1.16 22.98
CA ARG A 32 -34.53 0.41 21.77
C ARG A 32 -34.52 1.31 20.53
N TRP A 33 -34.91 2.57 20.70
CA TRP A 33 -34.86 3.58 19.64
C TRP A 33 -33.41 3.86 19.22
N VAL A 34 -32.52 4.10 20.18
CA VAL A 34 -31.08 4.29 19.97
C VAL A 34 -30.44 3.09 19.28
N GLU A 35 -30.72 1.87 19.75
CA GLU A 35 -30.22 0.63 19.12
C GLU A 35 -30.67 0.50 17.66
N THR A 36 -31.92 0.90 17.37
CA THR A 36 -32.45 0.85 16.00
C THR A 36 -31.77 1.89 15.10
N LEU A 37 -31.51 3.09 15.60
CA LEU A 37 -30.79 4.13 14.88
C LEU A 37 -29.33 3.72 14.58
N PHE A 38 -28.61 3.13 15.54
CA PHE A 38 -27.27 2.60 15.29
C PHE A 38 -27.26 1.51 14.23
N ARG A 39 -28.26 0.63 14.24
CA ARG A 39 -28.40 -0.41 13.22
C ARG A 39 -28.69 0.17 11.83
N PHE A 40 -29.50 1.23 11.74
CA PHE A 40 -29.72 1.94 10.48
C PHE A 40 -28.44 2.59 9.98
N LEU A 41 -27.66 3.23 10.87
CA LEU A 41 -26.35 3.80 10.53
C LEU A 41 -25.39 2.73 9.95
N GLU A 42 -25.30 1.57 10.60
CA GLU A 42 -24.46 0.46 10.14
C GLU A 42 -24.93 -0.09 8.77
N GLN A 43 -26.24 -0.17 8.55
CA GLN A 43 -26.80 -0.59 7.27
C GLN A 43 -26.54 0.42 6.15
N THR A 44 -26.61 1.72 6.45
CA THR A 44 -26.28 2.81 5.53
C THR A 44 -24.80 2.78 5.16
N ASP A 45 -23.88 2.59 6.12
CA ASP A 45 -22.44 2.49 5.85
C ASP A 45 -22.06 1.28 4.97
N LYS A 46 -22.68 0.11 5.26
CA LYS A 46 -22.55 -1.08 4.40
C LYS A 46 -23.05 -0.80 2.97
N SER A 47 -24.13 -0.03 2.84
CA SER A 47 -24.70 0.34 1.55
C SER A 47 -23.79 1.32 0.79
N ILE A 48 -23.21 2.31 1.48
CA ILE A 48 -22.20 3.23 0.93
C ILE A 48 -21.01 2.43 0.38
N THR A 49 -20.46 1.52 1.19
CA THR A 49 -19.34 0.67 0.81
C THR A 49 -19.66 -0.19 -0.41
N ARG A 50 -20.88 -0.75 -0.46
CA ARG A 50 -21.36 -1.55 -1.60
C ARG A 50 -21.51 -0.71 -2.87
N VAL A 51 -22.10 0.48 -2.79
CA VAL A 51 -22.31 1.39 -3.93
C VAL A 51 -20.97 1.86 -4.49
N ARG A 52 -19.98 2.15 -3.63
CA ARG A 52 -18.60 2.49 -4.05
C ARG A 52 -17.95 1.38 -4.89
N ARG A 53 -18.30 0.12 -4.66
CA ARG A 53 -17.77 -1.05 -5.40
C ARG A 53 -18.54 -1.35 -6.68
N GLN A 54 -19.88 -1.20 -6.67
CA GLN A 54 -20.76 -1.71 -7.73
C GLN A 54 -21.11 -0.68 -8.81
N HIS A 55 -21.14 0.61 -8.48
CA HIS A 55 -21.53 1.67 -9.42
C HIS A 55 -20.35 2.57 -9.80
N ARG A 56 -20.38 3.15 -11.01
CA ARG A 56 -19.40 4.14 -11.49
C ARG A 56 -20.13 5.33 -12.12
N GLY A 57 -19.46 6.48 -12.20
CA GLY A 57 -19.98 7.67 -12.86
C GLY A 57 -21.03 8.44 -12.04
N ILE A 58 -21.95 9.10 -12.73
CA ILE A 58 -22.91 10.07 -12.14
C ILE A 58 -23.89 9.39 -11.19
N GLU A 59 -24.39 8.20 -11.55
CA GLU A 59 -25.31 7.41 -10.73
C GLU A 59 -24.72 7.08 -9.35
N ARG A 60 -23.42 6.74 -9.30
CA ARG A 60 -22.71 6.54 -8.03
C ARG A 60 -22.74 7.80 -7.17
N ARG A 61 -22.52 8.97 -7.78
CA ARG A 61 -22.46 10.23 -7.03
C ARG A 61 -23.81 10.56 -6.40
N THR A 62 -24.90 10.46 -7.15
CA THR A 62 -26.26 10.72 -6.64
C THR A 62 -26.63 9.77 -5.51
N VAL A 63 -26.42 8.46 -5.69
CA VAL A 63 -26.77 7.47 -4.66
C VAL A 63 -25.91 7.65 -3.40
N LEU A 64 -24.63 8.02 -3.55
CA LEU A 64 -23.78 8.31 -2.38
C LEU A 64 -24.22 9.57 -1.63
N ASP A 65 -24.66 10.59 -2.35
CA ASP A 65 -25.17 11.84 -1.75
C ASP A 65 -26.46 11.57 -0.94
N ASP A 66 -27.37 10.78 -1.49
CA ASP A 66 -28.60 10.35 -0.80
C ASP A 66 -28.29 9.53 0.46
N LEU A 67 -27.35 8.58 0.37
CA LEU A 67 -26.95 7.74 1.51
C LEU A 67 -26.20 8.52 2.59
N ASN A 68 -25.34 9.47 2.21
CA ASN A 68 -24.68 10.37 3.16
C ASN A 68 -25.71 11.26 3.86
N SER A 69 -26.67 11.81 3.11
CA SER A 69 -27.78 12.60 3.67
C SER A 69 -28.66 11.80 4.63
N GLU A 70 -28.80 10.49 4.42
CA GLU A 70 -29.48 9.59 5.36
C GLU A 70 -28.64 9.36 6.62
N ALA A 71 -27.32 9.14 6.49
CA ALA A 71 -26.41 9.00 7.63
C ALA A 71 -26.42 10.27 8.52
N ASP A 72 -26.37 11.45 7.90
CA ASP A 72 -26.41 12.74 8.62
C ASP A 72 -27.72 12.94 9.39
N ARG A 73 -28.85 12.49 8.83
CA ARG A 73 -30.16 12.55 9.50
C ARG A 73 -30.21 11.62 10.70
N ILE A 74 -29.68 10.40 10.57
CA ILE A 74 -29.60 9.43 11.67
C ILE A 74 -28.70 9.97 12.79
N ASP A 75 -27.53 10.51 12.43
CA ASP A 75 -26.56 11.05 13.38
C ASP A 75 -27.12 12.26 14.15
N LYS A 76 -27.84 13.16 13.46
CA LYS A 76 -28.52 14.28 14.10
C LYS A 76 -29.53 13.83 15.16
N VAL A 77 -30.36 12.84 14.84
CA VAL A 77 -31.34 12.31 15.82
C VAL A 77 -30.65 11.59 16.98
N LEU A 78 -29.57 10.84 16.72
CA LEU A 78 -28.75 10.24 17.78
C LEU A 78 -28.14 11.30 18.69
N THR A 79 -27.63 12.39 18.11
CA THR A 79 -27.07 13.54 18.83
C THR A 79 -28.13 14.24 19.68
N ASP A 80 -29.35 14.39 19.20
CA ASP A 80 -30.45 14.99 19.97
C ASP A 80 -30.83 14.11 21.18
N ILE A 81 -30.72 12.78 21.08
CA ILE A 81 -31.12 11.83 22.13
C ILE A 81 -30.00 11.61 23.16
N LEU A 82 -28.75 11.46 22.70
CA LEU A 82 -27.61 11.08 23.52
C LEU A 82 -26.76 12.29 23.95
N GLY A 83 -27.06 13.47 23.40
CA GLY A 83 -26.16 14.61 23.40
C GLY A 83 -25.16 14.53 22.24
N PRO A 84 -24.47 15.63 21.92
CA PRO A 84 -23.36 15.59 20.98
C PRO A 84 -22.39 14.51 21.45
N ALA A 85 -21.86 13.72 20.50
CA ALA A 85 -20.68 12.91 20.77
C ALA A 85 -19.68 13.81 21.52
N PRO A 86 -19.03 13.35 22.60
CA PRO A 86 -18.10 14.18 23.34
C PRO A 86 -17.19 14.80 22.30
N SER A 87 -17.31 16.12 22.13
CA SER A 87 -16.37 16.87 21.32
C SER A 87 -15.03 16.35 21.81
N GLN A 88 -14.19 15.87 20.91
CA GLN A 88 -12.77 15.90 21.23
C GLN A 88 -12.52 17.37 21.50
N GLU A 89 -12.64 17.77 22.76
CA GLU A 89 -12.00 18.93 23.29
C GLU A 89 -10.57 18.67 22.86
N VAL A 90 -10.20 19.36 21.78
CA VAL A 90 -8.84 19.77 21.54
C VAL A 90 -8.53 20.52 22.81
N ILE A 91 -8.07 19.78 23.82
CA ILE A 91 -7.37 20.34 24.94
C ILE A 91 -6.15 20.91 24.25
N ALA A 92 -6.25 22.17 23.84
CA ALA A 92 -5.13 23.05 23.66
C ALA A 92 -4.53 23.26 25.05
N THR A 93 -4.05 22.18 25.64
CA THR A 93 -2.89 22.25 26.51
C THR A 93 -1.83 22.83 25.60
N ASP A 94 -1.26 23.96 26.01
CA ASP A 94 0.08 24.38 25.62
C ASP A 94 1.06 23.24 25.98
N ILE A 95 0.98 22.14 25.23
CA ILE A 95 2.04 21.15 25.17
C ILE A 95 3.05 21.85 24.29
N GLU A 96 4.11 22.39 24.91
CA GLU A 96 5.32 22.76 24.18
C GLU A 96 5.58 21.70 23.10
N GLU A 97 5.76 22.17 21.87
CA GLU A 97 6.07 21.35 20.70
C GLU A 97 7.34 20.53 20.98
N ASP A 98 7.18 19.39 21.63
CA ASP A 98 8.25 18.46 21.90
C ASP A 98 8.44 17.63 20.61
N ALA A 99 8.85 18.32 19.53
CA ALA A 99 9.37 17.70 18.31
C ALA A 99 10.51 16.72 18.62
N SER A 100 11.13 16.86 19.80
CA SER A 100 12.06 15.91 20.41
C SER A 100 11.51 14.48 20.53
N LYS A 101 10.19 14.31 20.67
CA LYS A 101 9.50 13.01 20.77
C LYS A 101 8.81 12.61 19.45
N ALA A 102 8.81 13.49 18.45
CA ALA A 102 8.25 13.18 17.14
C ALA A 102 9.17 12.22 16.39
N GLN A 103 8.57 11.15 15.86
CA GLN A 103 9.29 10.12 15.14
C GLN A 103 8.98 10.23 13.66
N ILE A 104 10.01 10.09 12.82
CA ILE A 104 9.82 10.00 11.38
C ILE A 104 9.12 8.69 11.07
N GLN A 105 7.99 8.79 10.38
CA GLN A 105 7.22 7.67 9.86
C GLN A 105 7.33 7.64 8.33
N LEU A 106 7.27 6.45 7.75
CA LEU A 106 7.36 6.21 6.31
C LEU A 106 6.16 5.40 5.80
N ALA A 107 5.66 5.77 4.62
CA ALA A 107 4.61 5.07 3.91
C ALA A 107 4.99 4.87 2.46
N TRP A 108 4.35 3.90 1.83
CA TRP A 108 4.61 3.53 0.45
C TRP A 108 3.50 4.01 -0.48
N ARG A 109 3.86 4.70 -1.56
CA ARG A 109 2.93 5.08 -2.63
C ARG A 109 3.61 5.01 -4.00
N ASP A 110 3.25 4.00 -4.78
CA ASP A 110 3.61 3.83 -6.20
C ASP A 110 5.07 4.16 -6.55
N GLY A 111 6.03 3.48 -5.92
CA GLY A 111 7.45 3.69 -6.19
C GLY A 111 8.04 4.96 -5.54
N ARG A 112 7.27 5.62 -4.69
CA ARG A 112 7.72 6.75 -3.88
C ARG A 112 7.56 6.44 -2.41
N LEU A 113 8.50 6.97 -1.64
CA LEU A 113 8.47 6.95 -0.21
C LEU A 113 7.83 8.25 0.28
N ILE A 114 6.83 8.15 1.13
CA ILE A 114 6.16 9.29 1.76
C ILE A 114 6.63 9.36 3.22
N ALA A 115 7.13 10.51 3.64
CA ALA A 115 7.61 10.74 5.00
C ALA A 115 6.78 11.82 5.70
N TRP A 116 6.46 11.57 6.96
CA TRP A 116 5.82 12.54 7.85
C TRP A 116 6.33 12.36 9.27
N LEU A 117 6.10 13.37 10.10
CA LEU A 117 6.38 13.30 11.53
C LEU A 117 5.12 12.84 12.28
N GLY A 118 5.24 11.72 12.99
CA GLY A 118 4.20 11.21 13.87
C GLY A 118 4.63 11.27 15.34
N ALA A 119 3.81 11.89 16.18
CA ALA A 119 3.94 11.86 17.63
C ALA A 119 2.60 11.50 18.28
N HIS A 120 2.65 10.80 19.43
CA HIS A 120 1.44 10.44 20.16
C HIS A 120 0.73 11.72 20.66
N LYS A 121 -0.51 11.95 20.17
CA LYS A 121 -1.34 13.12 20.52
C LYS A 121 -0.75 14.50 20.16
N SER A 122 0.11 14.58 19.15
CA SER A 122 0.68 15.86 18.71
C SER A 122 -0.06 16.46 17.52
N GLN A 123 0.01 17.78 17.38
CA GLN A 123 -0.35 18.48 16.14
C GLN A 123 0.55 18.04 14.99
N THR A 124 0.03 18.22 13.78
CA THR A 124 0.70 17.94 12.51
C THR A 124 1.81 18.96 12.27
N PHE A 125 3.00 18.48 11.86
CA PHE A 125 4.16 19.34 11.63
C PHE A 125 4.23 19.81 10.17
N GLY A 126 4.78 21.01 9.94
CA GLY A 126 4.98 21.55 8.60
C GLY A 126 6.13 20.87 7.84
N HIS A 127 6.21 21.10 6.52
CA HIS A 127 7.20 20.48 5.65
C HIS A 127 8.66 20.75 6.07
N GLU A 128 8.98 21.97 6.51
CA GLU A 128 10.35 22.34 6.92
C GLU A 128 10.83 21.51 8.12
N THR A 129 9.98 21.34 9.13
CA THR A 129 10.30 20.53 10.31
C THR A 129 10.53 19.06 9.97
N ILE A 130 9.77 18.54 8.99
CA ILE A 130 9.94 17.18 8.48
C ILE A 130 11.30 17.04 7.78
N LEU A 131 11.67 18.00 6.93
CA LEU A 131 12.97 18.01 6.23
C LEU A 131 14.15 18.10 7.20
N ASP A 132 14.06 18.96 8.22
CA ASP A 132 15.09 19.06 9.26
C ASP A 132 15.27 17.74 10.01
N SER A 133 14.16 17.09 10.35
CA SER A 133 14.16 15.81 11.06
C SER A 133 14.71 14.68 10.20
N LEU A 134 14.38 14.65 8.91
CA LEU A 134 14.98 13.76 7.90
C LEU A 134 16.50 14.01 7.77
N GLY A 135 16.93 15.27 7.78
CA GLY A 135 18.33 15.65 7.75
C GLY A 135 19.12 15.11 8.94
N ARG A 136 18.54 15.15 10.15
CA ARG A 136 19.18 14.60 11.38
C ARG A 136 19.40 13.09 11.33
N ILE A 137 18.60 12.36 10.56
CA ILE A 137 18.73 10.90 10.38
C ILE A 137 19.45 10.52 9.06
N GLY A 138 20.20 11.46 8.47
CA GLY A 138 21.08 11.18 7.33
C GLY A 138 20.39 11.19 5.96
N ALA A 139 19.15 11.68 5.85
CA ALA A 139 18.41 11.75 4.59
C ALA A 139 18.62 13.08 3.83
N ASN A 140 19.65 13.85 4.18
CA ASN A 140 19.94 15.18 3.59
C ASN A 140 20.42 15.16 2.13
N SER A 141 20.95 14.03 1.67
CA SER A 141 21.40 13.83 0.29
C SER A 141 20.26 13.44 -0.66
N ILE A 142 19.06 13.23 -0.13
CA ILE A 142 17.88 12.81 -0.87
C ILE A 142 17.06 14.05 -1.24
N GLU A 143 16.67 14.16 -2.51
CA GLU A 143 15.77 15.21 -2.97
C GLU A 143 14.33 14.90 -2.58
N TRP A 144 13.90 15.49 -1.46
CA TRP A 144 12.51 15.43 -0.99
C TRP A 144 11.68 16.57 -1.55
N SER A 145 10.46 16.27 -2.02
CA SER A 145 9.50 17.27 -2.50
C SER A 145 8.23 17.24 -1.66
N ALA A 146 7.53 18.37 -1.55
CA ALA A 146 6.18 18.39 -0.97
C ALA A 146 5.27 17.35 -1.66
N SER A 147 4.40 16.74 -0.89
CA SER A 147 3.43 15.73 -1.31
C SER A 147 2.06 16.09 -0.78
N ASP A 148 1.01 15.57 -1.41
CA ASP A 148 -0.34 15.59 -0.84
C ASP A 148 -0.32 15.06 0.58
N ASP A 149 -1.10 15.71 1.44
CA ASP A 149 -1.23 15.34 2.84
C ASP A 149 -1.78 13.93 2.99
N LEU A 150 -1.27 13.23 4.01
CA LEU A 150 -1.72 11.89 4.35
C LEU A 150 -2.90 11.97 5.30
N GLN A 151 -4.00 11.30 4.95
CA GLN A 151 -5.14 11.13 5.83
C GLN A 151 -4.80 10.11 6.92
N LEU A 152 -4.69 10.59 8.16
CA LEU A 152 -4.43 9.74 9.31
C LEU A 152 -5.74 9.11 9.83
N PRO A 153 -5.68 7.97 10.53
CA PRO A 153 -6.87 7.28 11.05
C PRO A 153 -7.73 8.10 12.03
N ASN A 154 -7.21 9.20 12.56
CA ASN A 154 -7.91 10.14 13.43
C ASN A 154 -8.52 11.33 12.66
N GLU A 155 -8.72 11.19 11.35
CA GLU A 155 -9.28 12.22 10.45
C GLU A 155 -8.43 13.50 10.36
N GLN A 156 -7.18 13.45 10.83
CA GLN A 156 -6.23 14.55 10.67
C GLN A 156 -5.44 14.39 9.37
N SER A 157 -5.24 15.52 8.69
CA SER A 157 -4.41 15.62 7.49
C SER A 157 -2.97 15.92 7.91
N ALA A 158 -2.03 15.01 7.66
CA ALA A 158 -0.62 15.21 7.98
C ALA A 158 0.15 15.71 6.75
N PRO A 159 0.78 16.90 6.81
CA PRO A 159 1.69 17.35 5.77
C PRO A 159 2.81 16.34 5.54
N CYS A 160 3.16 16.12 4.27
CA CYS A 160 4.06 15.04 3.87
C CYS A 160 5.09 15.51 2.87
N VAL A 161 6.26 14.87 2.90
CA VAL A 161 7.26 14.98 1.84
C VAL A 161 7.44 13.63 1.15
N SER A 162 7.84 13.64 -0.11
CA SER A 162 8.05 12.44 -0.90
C SER A 162 9.39 12.42 -1.60
N ALA A 163 9.97 11.23 -1.73
CA ALA A 163 11.15 10.99 -2.55
C ALA A 163 10.96 9.72 -3.40
N PRO A 164 11.52 9.66 -4.62
CA PRO A 164 11.60 8.42 -5.39
C PRO A 164 12.36 7.35 -4.60
N ILE A 165 11.91 6.09 -4.62
CA ILE A 165 12.65 5.07 -3.86
C ILE A 165 14.08 4.85 -4.37
N SER A 166 14.34 5.10 -5.66
CA SER A 166 15.67 5.01 -6.24
C SER A 166 16.71 5.90 -5.56
N SER A 167 16.30 7.03 -4.99
CA SER A 167 17.20 7.92 -4.23
C SER A 167 17.26 7.59 -2.74
N THR A 168 16.32 6.81 -2.20
CA THR A 168 16.23 6.52 -0.76
C THR A 168 16.83 5.17 -0.36
N LEU A 169 17.09 4.26 -1.29
CA LEU A 169 17.49 2.88 -1.01
C LEU A 169 18.68 2.74 -0.05
N GLY A 170 19.78 3.45 -0.31
CA GLY A 170 20.99 3.38 0.54
C GLY A 170 20.71 3.80 1.98
N TRP A 171 19.87 4.83 2.15
CA TRP A 171 19.44 5.32 3.45
C TRP A 171 18.46 4.38 4.16
N LEU A 172 17.51 3.77 3.43
CA LEU A 172 16.61 2.76 4.01
C LEU A 172 17.39 1.56 4.56
N VAL A 173 18.42 1.11 3.84
CA VAL A 173 19.28 0.01 4.31
C VAL A 173 20.03 0.40 5.59
N SER A 174 20.51 1.64 5.70
CA SER A 174 21.14 2.11 6.95
C SER A 174 20.15 2.19 8.11
N LEU A 175 18.90 2.63 7.87
CA LEU A 175 17.86 2.68 8.90
C LEU A 175 17.53 1.31 9.49
N GLY A 176 17.53 0.26 8.67
CA GLY A 176 17.30 -1.11 9.14
C GLY A 176 18.36 -1.61 10.13
N SER A 177 19.57 -1.05 10.05
CA SER A 177 20.74 -1.45 10.84
C SER A 177 20.94 -0.60 12.09
N ASP A 178 20.93 0.73 11.96
CA ASP A 178 21.34 1.67 13.02
C ASP A 178 20.18 2.09 13.96
N ARG A 179 18.93 1.97 13.49
CA ARG A 179 17.67 2.22 14.23
C ARG A 179 17.73 3.40 15.24
N PRO A 180 17.77 4.64 14.75
CA PRO A 180 17.80 5.83 15.61
C PRO A 180 16.51 5.96 16.44
N ASP A 181 16.60 6.52 17.65
CA ASP A 181 15.45 6.72 18.55
C ASP A 181 14.36 7.66 17.97
N SER A 182 14.76 8.55 17.05
CA SER A 182 13.89 9.50 16.35
C SER A 182 13.12 8.88 15.16
N VAL A 183 13.19 7.56 14.99
CA VAL A 183 12.60 6.84 13.87
C VAL A 183 11.46 5.95 14.34
N GLY A 184 10.33 6.03 13.63
CA GLY A 184 9.12 5.29 13.94
C GLY A 184 9.14 3.84 13.47
N ALA A 185 8.19 3.05 13.96
CA ALA A 185 8.05 1.64 13.60
C ALA A 185 7.88 1.40 12.09
N THR A 186 7.17 2.30 11.40
CA THR A 186 6.96 2.24 9.94
C THR A 186 8.29 2.36 9.17
N SER A 187 9.15 3.24 9.63
CA SER A 187 10.45 3.52 9.04
C SER A 187 11.45 2.39 9.29
N ILE A 188 11.43 1.81 10.50
CA ILE A 188 12.21 0.60 10.82
C ILE A 188 11.76 -0.55 9.91
N TRP A 189 10.45 -0.74 9.76
CA TRP A 189 9.89 -1.77 8.90
C TRP A 189 10.34 -1.60 7.44
N MET A 190 10.32 -0.37 6.91
CA MET A 190 10.80 -0.08 5.56
C MET A 190 12.30 -0.38 5.40
N GLY A 191 13.11 -0.07 6.42
CA GLY A 191 14.53 -0.42 6.42
C GLY A 191 14.78 -1.92 6.45
N LEU A 192 13.97 -2.69 7.18
CA LEU A 192 14.02 -4.16 7.17
C LEU A 192 13.63 -4.73 5.81
N ALA A 193 12.58 -4.20 5.17
CA ALA A 193 12.18 -4.60 3.82
C ALA A 193 13.28 -4.32 2.80
N ALA A 194 13.91 -3.14 2.87
CA ALA A 194 15.05 -2.78 2.02
C ALA A 194 16.26 -3.72 2.24
N GLY A 195 16.60 -4.01 3.50
CA GLY A 195 17.67 -4.96 3.83
C GLY A 195 17.39 -6.37 3.31
N LEU A 196 16.14 -6.85 3.40
CA LEU A 196 15.73 -8.13 2.83
C LEU A 196 15.85 -8.14 1.30
N ALA A 197 15.40 -7.07 0.62
CA ALA A 197 15.54 -6.95 -0.82
C ALA A 197 17.01 -7.01 -1.26
N VAL A 198 17.91 -6.27 -0.58
CA VAL A 198 19.35 -6.33 -0.85
C VAL A 198 19.91 -7.75 -0.63
N LYS A 199 19.53 -8.41 0.46
CA LYS A 199 19.94 -9.79 0.74
C LYS A 199 19.50 -10.74 -0.38
N LEU A 200 18.25 -10.63 -0.86
CA LEU A 200 17.75 -11.45 -1.98
C LEU A 200 18.55 -11.24 -3.25
N VAL A 201 18.91 -9.99 -3.57
CA VAL A 201 19.77 -9.68 -4.73
C VAL A 201 21.16 -10.28 -4.58
N VAL A 202 21.80 -10.11 -3.42
CA VAL A 202 23.15 -10.63 -3.15
C VAL A 202 23.17 -12.16 -3.18
N GLU A 203 22.12 -12.81 -2.71
CA GLU A 203 21.98 -14.27 -2.74
C GLU A 203 21.52 -14.81 -4.12
N GLY A 204 21.21 -13.95 -5.09
CA GLY A 204 20.67 -14.35 -6.39
C GLY A 204 19.26 -14.98 -6.31
N LYS A 205 18.54 -14.70 -5.22
CA LYS A 205 17.21 -15.23 -4.90
C LYS A 205 16.10 -14.37 -5.48
N ILE A 206 16.14 -14.21 -6.80
CA ILE A 206 15.21 -13.36 -7.55
C ILE A 206 14.96 -13.99 -8.92
N TYR A 207 13.84 -13.64 -9.55
CA TYR A 207 13.55 -14.04 -10.92
C TYR A 207 12.87 -12.90 -11.69
N PRO A 208 13.06 -12.83 -13.02
CA PRO A 208 12.34 -11.88 -13.87
C PRO A 208 10.95 -12.41 -14.20
N ALA A 209 9.94 -11.57 -14.03
CA ALA A 209 8.58 -11.81 -14.47
C ALA A 209 8.21 -10.80 -15.56
N LEU A 210 7.66 -11.28 -16.67
CA LEU A 210 7.20 -10.42 -17.76
C LEU A 210 5.72 -10.10 -17.57
N HIS A 211 5.38 -8.82 -17.51
CA HIS A 211 4.02 -8.33 -17.33
C HIS A 211 3.57 -7.50 -18.53
N GLU A 212 2.38 -7.81 -19.03
CA GLU A 212 1.66 -6.91 -19.94
C GLU A 212 1.04 -5.76 -19.14
N VAL A 213 1.19 -4.54 -19.64
CA VAL A 213 0.56 -3.35 -19.07
C VAL A 213 -0.91 -3.32 -19.53
N GLY A 214 -1.82 -3.49 -18.58
CA GLY A 214 -3.26 -3.51 -18.86
C GLY A 214 -3.73 -2.27 -19.62
N GLY A 215 -4.65 -2.48 -20.58
CA GLY A 215 -5.23 -1.39 -21.38
C GLY A 215 -4.33 -0.86 -22.51
N THR A 216 -3.16 -1.46 -22.73
CA THR A 216 -2.24 -1.06 -23.83
C THR A 216 -2.31 -1.97 -25.06
N HIS A 217 -3.10 -3.04 -24.97
CA HIS A 217 -3.34 -3.98 -26.05
C HIS A 217 -4.06 -3.32 -27.21
N ASN A 218 -3.41 -3.31 -28.38
CA ASN A 218 -3.98 -2.86 -29.64
C ASN A 218 -4.52 -4.06 -30.41
N SER A 219 -5.85 -4.17 -30.54
CA SER A 219 -6.51 -5.23 -31.31
C SER A 219 -6.18 -5.19 -32.81
N ASP A 220 -5.87 -4.02 -33.35
CA ASP A 220 -5.65 -3.85 -34.79
C ASP A 220 -4.22 -4.26 -35.19
N SER A 221 -3.24 -3.97 -34.33
CA SER A 221 -1.83 -4.35 -34.58
C SER A 221 -1.39 -5.63 -33.88
N GLY A 222 -2.16 -6.12 -32.90
CA GLY A 222 -1.79 -7.27 -32.07
C GLY A 222 -0.66 -6.99 -31.07
N ASP A 223 -0.34 -5.72 -30.82
CA ASP A 223 0.76 -5.32 -29.93
C ASP A 223 0.26 -4.84 -28.58
N ALA A 224 1.04 -5.12 -27.54
CA ALA A 224 0.83 -4.59 -26.20
C ALA A 224 2.14 -4.01 -25.64
N LEU A 225 2.02 -3.23 -24.57
CA LEU A 225 3.17 -2.73 -23.83
C LEU A 225 3.53 -3.74 -22.73
N PHE A 226 4.80 -4.09 -22.64
CA PHE A 226 5.34 -5.05 -21.68
C PHE A 226 6.41 -4.40 -20.82
N HIS A 227 6.59 -4.89 -19.60
CA HIS A 227 7.73 -4.55 -18.76
C HIS A 227 8.18 -5.77 -17.94
N VAL A 228 9.47 -5.85 -17.64
CA VAL A 228 9.99 -6.89 -16.75
C VAL A 228 9.96 -6.38 -15.31
N ARG A 229 9.51 -7.22 -14.38
CA ARG A 229 9.59 -6.97 -12.94
C ARG A 229 10.40 -8.06 -12.27
N TRP A 230 11.32 -7.65 -11.41
CA TRP A 230 12.02 -8.59 -10.54
C TRP A 230 11.12 -8.97 -9.37
N SER A 231 11.03 -10.26 -9.12
CA SER A 231 10.26 -10.83 -8.02
C SER A 231 11.17 -11.69 -7.14
N PRO A 232 10.93 -11.70 -5.82
CA PRO A 232 11.67 -12.58 -4.91
C PRO A 232 11.50 -14.07 -5.26
N ALA A 233 12.60 -14.83 -5.24
CA ALA A 233 12.61 -16.29 -5.32
C ALA A 233 13.09 -16.88 -3.99
N LEU A 234 12.69 -18.11 -3.65
CA LEU A 234 13.23 -18.85 -2.49
C LEU A 234 13.25 -18.03 -1.19
N ILE A 235 12.19 -17.24 -0.95
CA ILE A 235 12.09 -16.48 0.29
C ILE A 235 11.91 -17.46 1.44
N ASP A 236 12.72 -17.32 2.47
CA ASP A 236 12.50 -17.96 3.76
C ASP A 236 11.08 -17.62 4.25
N LEU A 237 10.23 -18.65 4.35
CA LEU A 237 8.82 -18.49 4.66
C LEU A 237 8.63 -17.82 6.03
N ASP A 238 9.50 -18.13 7.00
CA ASP A 238 9.40 -17.59 8.35
C ASP A 238 9.82 -16.11 8.35
N ALA A 239 10.86 -15.76 7.60
CA ALA A 239 11.28 -14.36 7.45
C ALA A 239 10.22 -13.52 6.73
N HIS A 240 9.60 -14.06 5.67
CA HIS A 240 8.50 -13.39 4.97
C HIS A 240 7.27 -13.23 5.86
N ALA A 241 6.87 -14.31 6.55
CA ALA A 241 5.72 -14.28 7.47
C ALA A 241 5.96 -13.29 8.61
N ALA A 242 7.17 -13.23 9.16
CA ALA A 242 7.54 -12.25 10.19
C ALA A 242 7.48 -10.80 9.66
N LEU A 243 7.94 -10.54 8.43
CA LEU A 243 7.85 -9.22 7.82
C LEU A 243 6.39 -8.80 7.57
N VAL A 244 5.54 -9.72 7.09
CA VAL A 244 4.11 -9.49 6.90
C VAL A 244 3.39 -9.27 8.24
N ALA A 245 3.68 -10.09 9.25
CA ALA A 245 3.06 -9.99 10.57
C ALA A 245 3.43 -8.67 11.27
N SER A 246 4.67 -8.19 11.07
CA SER A 246 5.16 -6.94 11.63
C SER A 246 4.79 -5.69 10.84
N THR A 247 4.09 -5.81 9.70
CA THR A 247 3.72 -4.67 8.86
C THR A 247 2.79 -3.72 9.62
N PRO A 248 3.25 -2.49 9.99
CA PRO A 248 2.39 -1.52 10.62
C PRO A 248 1.39 -0.98 9.59
N SER A 249 0.10 -0.91 9.96
CA SER A 249 -0.95 -0.40 9.07
C SER A 249 -0.64 1.02 8.55
N ALA A 250 0.08 1.82 9.33
CA ALA A 250 0.51 3.16 8.94
C ALA A 250 1.39 3.19 7.67
N VAL A 251 2.19 2.14 7.40
CA VAL A 251 3.00 2.06 6.17
C VAL A 251 2.12 1.98 4.92
N MET A 252 0.95 1.36 5.05
CA MET A 252 0.01 1.10 3.96
C MET A 252 -0.96 2.28 3.72
N LEU A 253 -0.97 3.32 4.57
CA LEU A 253 -1.95 4.43 4.48
C LEU A 253 -1.94 5.14 3.12
N ALA A 254 -0.77 5.22 2.49
CA ALA A 254 -0.62 5.87 1.19
C ALA A 254 -0.82 4.90 0.00
N CYS A 255 -1.26 3.67 0.25
CA CYS A 255 -1.43 2.61 -0.74
C CYS A 255 -2.88 2.11 -0.79
N ASP A 256 -3.38 1.84 -1.98
CA ASP A 256 -4.72 1.27 -2.19
C ASP A 256 -4.82 -0.22 -1.82
N GLU A 257 -3.68 -0.88 -1.56
CA GLU A 257 -3.65 -2.32 -1.23
C GLU A 257 -4.04 -2.54 0.24
N THR A 258 -5.00 -3.43 0.46
CA THR A 258 -5.51 -3.76 1.81
C THR A 258 -4.97 -5.09 2.33
N ASP A 259 -4.51 -5.96 1.43
CA ASP A 259 -3.90 -7.23 1.79
C ASP A 259 -2.42 -7.05 2.11
N ARG A 260 -2.02 -7.39 3.35
CA ARG A 260 -0.63 -7.22 3.80
C ARG A 260 0.36 -8.08 3.00
N HIS A 261 -0.01 -9.31 2.62
CA HIS A 261 0.88 -10.16 1.83
C HIS A 261 1.15 -9.56 0.45
N ARG A 262 0.09 -9.07 -0.22
CA ARG A 262 0.23 -8.38 -1.50
C ARG A 262 1.03 -7.10 -1.38
N PHE A 263 0.80 -6.34 -0.31
CA PHE A 263 1.53 -5.11 -0.04
C PHE A 263 3.03 -5.38 0.14
N VAL A 264 3.42 -6.34 0.99
CA VAL A 264 4.84 -6.71 1.18
C VAL A 264 5.46 -7.20 -0.13
N GLY A 265 4.74 -8.04 -0.88
CA GLY A 265 5.19 -8.47 -2.21
C GLY A 265 5.43 -7.30 -3.17
N LYS A 266 4.49 -6.33 -3.23
CA LYS A 266 4.61 -5.12 -4.05
C LYS A 266 5.85 -4.30 -3.64
N VAL A 267 6.01 -4.02 -2.35
CA VAL A 267 7.17 -3.27 -1.81
C VAL A 267 8.48 -3.97 -2.14
N LEU A 268 8.58 -5.29 -1.93
CA LEU A 268 9.80 -6.04 -2.25
C LEU A 268 10.10 -6.02 -3.74
N SER A 269 9.12 -6.27 -4.61
CA SER A 269 9.30 -6.19 -6.06
C SER A 269 9.71 -4.79 -6.53
N ASP A 270 9.12 -3.74 -5.94
CA ASP A 270 9.48 -2.35 -6.22
C ASP A 270 10.90 -2.00 -5.73
N LEU A 271 11.33 -2.52 -4.59
CA LEU A 271 12.70 -2.39 -4.10
C LEU A 271 13.71 -3.08 -5.03
N LEU A 272 13.39 -4.31 -5.45
CA LEU A 272 14.23 -5.12 -6.33
C LEU A 272 14.43 -4.43 -7.69
N ILE A 273 13.36 -3.94 -8.31
CA ILE A 273 13.47 -3.29 -9.64
C ILE A 273 14.38 -2.06 -9.59
N GLN A 274 14.35 -1.28 -8.51
CA GLN A 274 15.22 -0.11 -8.38
C GLN A 274 16.69 -0.45 -8.18
N LEU A 275 17.00 -1.54 -7.46
CA LEU A 275 18.36 -2.03 -7.30
C LEU A 275 18.99 -2.41 -8.65
N PHE A 276 18.20 -2.98 -9.57
CA PHE A 276 18.65 -3.31 -10.93
C PHE A 276 18.67 -2.11 -11.87
N ALA A 277 17.67 -1.23 -11.80
CA ALA A 277 17.64 0.00 -12.60
C ALA A 277 18.89 0.86 -12.37
N TRP A 278 19.41 0.89 -11.13
CA TRP A 278 20.63 1.64 -10.80
C TRP A 278 21.90 1.08 -11.46
N GLN A 279 21.95 -0.22 -11.77
CA GLN A 279 23.09 -0.82 -12.49
C GLN A 279 23.24 -0.27 -13.92
N ARG A 280 22.15 0.21 -14.55
CA ARG A 280 22.19 0.83 -15.89
C ARG A 280 22.91 2.18 -15.90
N VAL A 281 22.82 2.97 -14.83
CA VAL A 281 23.54 4.27 -14.74
C VAL A 281 25.06 4.04 -14.70
N LYS A 282 25.49 2.91 -14.13
CA LYS A 282 26.91 2.57 -13.97
C LYS A 282 27.46 1.72 -15.11
N SER A 283 26.63 0.86 -15.68
CA SER A 283 27.01 -0.01 -16.78
C SER A 283 26.55 0.66 -18.07
N ASN A 284 27.49 1.17 -18.88
CA ASN A 284 27.28 1.54 -20.28
C ASN A 284 26.91 0.30 -21.11
N PHE A 285 25.85 -0.42 -20.72
CA PHE A 285 25.31 -1.50 -21.50
C PHE A 285 24.66 -0.84 -22.72
N LEU A 286 25.38 -0.95 -23.84
CA LEU A 286 25.03 -0.46 -25.15
C LEU A 286 23.59 -0.87 -25.49
N MET A 287 22.63 0.00 -25.22
CA MET A 287 21.31 -0.11 -25.81
C MET A 287 21.41 0.55 -27.18
N LEU A 288 21.90 -0.22 -28.16
CA LEU A 288 21.52 0.05 -29.54
C LEU A 288 19.99 0.01 -29.53
N LEU A 289 19.37 1.17 -29.73
CA LEU A 289 17.99 1.29 -30.18
C LEU A 289 17.94 0.61 -31.56
N LEU A 290 17.98 -0.73 -31.56
CA LEU A 290 17.71 -1.51 -32.73
C LEU A 290 16.21 -1.42 -32.95
N ILE A 291 15.88 -0.96 -34.14
CA ILE A 291 14.55 -0.95 -34.72
C ILE A 291 14.19 -2.43 -34.91
N LEU A 292 13.69 -3.06 -33.85
CA LEU A 292 13.32 -4.47 -33.81
C LEU A 292 11.88 -4.57 -34.33
N ASN A 293 11.74 -5.05 -35.55
CA ASN A 293 10.47 -5.09 -36.30
C ASN A 293 9.93 -6.52 -36.48
N LYS A 294 10.47 -7.53 -35.79
CA LYS A 294 10.02 -8.93 -35.92
C LYS A 294 9.89 -9.64 -34.59
N GLY A 295 8.99 -10.63 -34.53
CA GLY A 295 8.74 -11.46 -33.35
C GLY A 295 9.96 -12.27 -32.84
N GLU A 296 11.02 -12.44 -33.66
CA GLU A 296 12.30 -13.05 -33.23
C GLU A 296 13.09 -12.16 -32.27
N ASP A 297 12.85 -10.85 -32.30
CA ASP A 297 13.58 -9.87 -31.52
C ASP A 297 12.98 -9.65 -30.10
N PHE A 298 11.80 -10.20 -29.83
CA PHE A 298 11.09 -9.96 -28.56
C PHE A 298 11.93 -10.46 -27.36
N GLY A 299 12.68 -11.55 -27.53
CA GLY A 299 13.61 -12.03 -26.49
C GLY A 299 14.71 -11.01 -26.17
N GLU A 300 15.28 -10.36 -27.18
CA GLU A 300 16.28 -9.29 -27.00
C GLU A 300 15.65 -8.06 -26.33
N MET A 301 14.39 -7.74 -26.66
CA MET A 301 13.65 -6.68 -25.98
C MET A 301 13.41 -7.00 -24.50
N VAL A 302 13.10 -8.26 -24.15
CA VAL A 302 12.98 -8.70 -22.75
C VAL A 302 14.30 -8.53 -22.02
N VAL A 303 15.43 -8.92 -22.63
CA VAL A 303 16.77 -8.78 -22.04
C VAL A 303 17.14 -7.29 -21.88
N ALA A 304 16.84 -6.47 -22.88
CA ALA A 304 17.05 -5.02 -22.81
C ALA A 304 16.16 -4.35 -21.74
N GLY A 305 14.94 -4.87 -21.53
CA GLY A 305 13.97 -4.39 -20.55
C GLY A 305 14.13 -4.98 -19.14
N LEU A 306 15.21 -5.71 -18.83
CA LEU A 306 15.48 -6.24 -17.48
C LEU A 306 15.63 -5.14 -16.42
N ASP A 307 15.82 -3.89 -16.82
CA ASP A 307 15.84 -2.72 -15.94
C ASP A 307 14.44 -2.21 -15.55
N GLY A 308 13.38 -2.81 -16.11
CA GLY A 308 11.99 -2.45 -15.87
C GLY A 308 11.38 -1.46 -16.85
N MET A 309 12.15 -1.00 -17.84
CA MET A 309 11.61 -0.12 -18.88
C MET A 309 10.55 -0.84 -19.70
N ALA A 310 9.46 -0.12 -19.96
CA ALA A 310 8.39 -0.64 -20.77
C ALA A 310 8.77 -0.61 -22.26
N PHE A 311 8.44 -1.68 -22.99
CA PHE A 311 8.66 -1.80 -24.41
C PHE A 311 7.41 -2.36 -25.10
N ARG A 312 7.19 -2.01 -26.36
CA ARG A 312 6.04 -2.49 -27.13
C ARG A 312 6.44 -3.73 -27.92
N GLY A 313 5.59 -4.75 -27.92
CA GLY A 313 5.80 -5.95 -28.74
C GLY A 313 4.51 -6.72 -28.97
N ASN A 314 4.59 -7.74 -29.81
CA ASN A 314 3.45 -8.58 -30.15
C ASN A 314 2.94 -9.35 -28.92
N SER A 315 1.61 -9.34 -28.72
CA SER A 315 0.96 -9.90 -27.53
C SER A 315 1.07 -11.42 -27.44
N ASP A 316 0.99 -12.15 -28.56
CA ASP A 316 1.09 -13.61 -28.57
C ASP A 316 2.47 -14.07 -28.10
N TYR A 317 3.55 -13.47 -28.64
CA TYR A 317 4.91 -13.76 -28.20
C TYR A 317 5.15 -13.37 -26.74
N GLY A 318 4.66 -12.20 -26.31
CA GLY A 318 4.76 -11.77 -24.92
C GLY A 318 4.03 -12.70 -23.95
N SER A 319 2.84 -13.17 -24.31
CA SER A 319 2.08 -14.14 -23.50
C SER A 319 2.79 -15.49 -23.40
N ASP A 320 3.38 -15.99 -24.50
CA ASP A 320 4.11 -17.26 -24.49
C ASP A 320 5.39 -17.19 -23.64
N ILE A 321 6.16 -16.11 -23.77
CA ILE A 321 7.37 -15.90 -22.95
C ILE A 321 7.01 -15.70 -21.48
N SER A 322 5.99 -14.90 -21.17
CA SER A 322 5.50 -14.73 -19.80
C SER A 322 5.10 -16.09 -19.20
N ARG A 323 4.36 -16.91 -19.95
CA ARG A 323 4.00 -18.28 -19.55
C ARG A 323 5.23 -19.15 -19.30
N ARG A 324 6.22 -19.14 -20.19
CA ARG A 324 7.47 -19.92 -20.04
C ARG A 324 8.30 -19.47 -18.84
N LEU A 325 8.42 -18.16 -18.63
CA LEU A 325 9.10 -17.59 -17.45
C LEU A 325 8.41 -18.00 -16.16
N ASN A 326 7.07 -17.92 -16.11
CA ASN A 326 6.29 -18.38 -14.96
C ASN A 326 6.47 -19.89 -14.71
N GLN A 327 6.47 -20.72 -15.77
CA GLN A 327 6.73 -22.15 -15.67
C GLN A 327 8.15 -22.46 -15.16
N TRP A 328 9.15 -21.72 -15.61
CA TRP A 328 10.53 -21.82 -15.13
C TRP A 328 10.66 -21.37 -13.67
N ALA A 329 9.87 -20.39 -13.25
CA ALA A 329 9.88 -19.87 -11.89
C ALA A 329 9.23 -20.81 -10.86
N VAL A 330 8.33 -21.72 -11.28
CA VAL A 330 7.59 -22.63 -10.36
C VAL A 330 8.47 -23.31 -9.30
N PRO A 331 9.64 -23.90 -9.61
CA PRO A 331 10.48 -24.57 -8.62
C PRO A 331 11.08 -23.61 -7.59
N VAL A 332 11.24 -22.33 -7.94
CA VAL A 332 11.88 -21.31 -7.09
C VAL A 332 10.87 -20.37 -6.42
N THR A 333 9.61 -20.37 -6.86
CA THR A 333 8.50 -19.67 -6.21
C THR A 333 7.67 -20.58 -5.32
N GLY A 334 7.85 -21.90 -5.46
CA GLY A 334 7.22 -22.89 -4.59
C GLY A 334 7.74 -22.77 -3.16
N ILE A 335 6.80 -22.81 -2.21
CA ILE A 335 7.06 -22.90 -0.76
C ILE A 335 8.13 -23.98 -0.54
N GLU A 336 9.23 -23.64 0.13
CA GLU A 336 10.36 -24.53 0.43
C GLU A 336 9.89 -25.92 0.91
N LYS A 337 9.76 -26.87 -0.02
CA LYS A 337 9.78 -28.31 0.29
C LYS A 337 11.00 -29.00 -0.29
N LEU A 338 11.81 -28.29 -1.07
CA LEU A 338 12.99 -28.83 -1.73
C LEU A 338 14.24 -28.09 -1.25
N ARG A 339 14.73 -28.50 -0.07
CA ARG A 339 16.14 -28.29 0.29
C ARG A 339 16.97 -29.09 -0.71
N LEU A 340 17.63 -28.41 -1.66
CA LEU A 340 18.64 -29.04 -2.51
C LEU A 340 19.86 -29.37 -1.65
N LEU A 341 19.96 -30.64 -1.27
CA LEU A 341 21.09 -31.17 -0.52
C LEU A 341 22.17 -31.56 -1.53
N VAL A 342 23.04 -30.61 -1.89
CA VAL A 342 24.20 -30.88 -2.74
C VAL A 342 25.21 -31.68 -1.92
N ARG A 343 25.22 -33.01 -2.12
CA ARG A 343 26.32 -33.86 -1.66
C ARG A 343 27.39 -33.85 -2.73
N LEU A 344 28.54 -33.28 -2.42
CA LEU A 344 29.76 -33.58 -3.17
C LEU A 344 30.06 -35.06 -2.96
N SER A 345 30.31 -35.79 -4.06
CA SER A 345 30.90 -37.12 -3.95
C SER A 345 32.18 -37.01 -3.12
N PRO A 346 32.46 -37.94 -2.20
CA PRO A 346 33.76 -37.98 -1.55
C PRO A 346 34.84 -38.01 -2.64
N PRO A 347 36.00 -37.35 -2.43
CA PRO A 347 37.08 -37.38 -3.40
C PRO A 347 37.42 -38.83 -3.70
N ASP A 348 37.49 -39.19 -4.98
CA ASP A 348 37.86 -40.54 -5.38
C ASP A 348 39.25 -40.85 -4.81
N ASP A 349 39.40 -42.01 -4.18
CA ASP A 349 40.67 -42.57 -3.70
C ASP A 349 41.63 -42.95 -4.85
N SER A 350 41.46 -42.37 -6.04
CA SER A 350 42.47 -42.35 -7.08
C SER A 350 43.59 -41.36 -6.72
N GLY A 351 44.31 -41.70 -5.65
CA GLY A 351 45.68 -41.27 -5.47
C GLY A 351 46.55 -41.91 -6.56
N LEU A 352 46.76 -41.17 -7.65
CA LEU A 352 47.82 -41.35 -8.64
C LEU A 352 48.21 -39.91 -9.01
N GLY A 353 49.40 -39.41 -8.66
CA GLY A 353 50.69 -40.01 -8.93
C GLY A 353 51.26 -39.31 -10.16
#